data_AF-A0A098DKT8-F1
#
_entry.id   AF-A0A098DKT8-F1
#
_cell.length_a   1.000
_cell.length_b   1.000
_cell.length_c   1.000
_cell.angle_alpha   90.00
_cell.angle_beta   90.00
_cell.angle_gamma   90.00
#
_symmetry.space_group_name_H-M   'P 1'
#
loop_
_entity.id
_entity.type
_entity.pdbx_description
1 polymer ?
#
loop_
_entity_poly.entity_id
_entity_poly.type
_entity_poly.pdbx_seq_one_letter_code
_entity_poly.pdbx_strand_id
1 'polypeptide(L)'
;MSASKTGIKVIIVGAGFGGLTAAIECHRQGHDVEIYESFPELKVLGDIISFGGNAGRIFHRWSDGEVVARLRPMCINIQNYGFRIHKWDTGEVVYHQKRPPPNPEAPVLNGHRGELHEIIFNYARDELGIPIHLGQRVSEYFENEENAGIVLKSGEKVFGDVVIGADGVRSKARELVLGYVDKPKSSGYAIWRAWFSNKDMIQDPRTKEFCENGDTFNGWIGQDVHFLFSTLKGGKDCCWVLTHKDDHDIDESWSFPGKIEEVLELLKDWDPTCRAIVEKTPSVVDWKLVYRDPLPTWISQKGRIALLGDAAHPFLPTSAQGATQAMEDGVTIAVCLKRAGKGNIPGALKAHQNLRYERVRAVQKTGESTRDLWHKTDWEKAKKDPSSIGFPREDWIHGFDAEQYAEENFETALGDVATQQDPERNVLGQEQPVVTKIALLAPATSGRQTCIVDLQSIPGSNRGEMKCKWIQSTTCLSLVNDVSLVPVQAMLSSFLFSLALFAFWLRSSVVSVLFSLISERSPRRPTLIIPIFGFRAISSVLAHDFAHCVPSITLPLGDANAHLLGLNLFIVVSGLPGQ
;
A
#
# COMPACT_ATOMS: atom_id res chain seq x y z
N MET A 1 -13.14 -22.63 -24.23
CA MET A 1 -14.50 -23.14 -23.95
C MET A 1 -15.14 -22.19 -22.94
N SER A 2 -16.44 -21.92 -23.01
CA SER A 2 -17.11 -21.15 -21.94
C SER A 2 -17.16 -21.98 -20.66
N ALA A 3 -16.92 -21.35 -19.51
CA ALA A 3 -17.10 -22.00 -18.22
C ALA A 3 -18.58 -22.38 -17.98
N SER A 4 -18.82 -23.38 -17.14
CA SER A 4 -20.17 -23.71 -16.69
C SER A 4 -20.82 -22.50 -16.00
N LYS A 5 -22.10 -22.27 -16.31
CA LYS A 5 -22.82 -21.14 -15.70
C LYS A 5 -23.00 -21.37 -14.20
N THR A 6 -22.53 -20.40 -13.42
CA THR A 6 -22.53 -20.41 -11.95
C THR A 6 -23.86 -20.01 -11.32
N GLY A 7 -24.74 -19.35 -12.10
CA GLY A 7 -26.01 -18.79 -11.61
C GLY A 7 -25.86 -17.53 -10.73
N ILE A 8 -24.64 -16.99 -10.60
CA ILE A 8 -24.36 -15.73 -9.88
C ILE A 8 -24.56 -14.56 -10.85
N LYS A 9 -25.41 -13.59 -10.49
CA LYS A 9 -25.58 -12.32 -11.19
C LYS A 9 -24.78 -11.21 -10.50
N VAL A 10 -23.87 -10.60 -11.26
CA VAL A 10 -22.91 -9.58 -10.82
C VAL A 10 -23.27 -8.24 -11.47
N ILE A 11 -23.53 -7.22 -10.65
CA ILE A 11 -23.69 -5.84 -11.12
C ILE A 11 -22.36 -5.11 -10.94
N ILE A 12 -21.85 -4.47 -11.98
CA ILE A 12 -20.63 -3.65 -11.91
C ILE A 12 -20.99 -2.19 -12.16
N VAL A 13 -20.54 -1.29 -11.28
CA VAL A 13 -20.74 0.16 -11.46
C VAL A 13 -19.42 0.81 -11.83
N GLY A 14 -19.38 1.43 -13.02
CA GLY A 14 -18.19 2.07 -13.59
C GLY A 14 -17.49 1.19 -14.63
N ALA A 15 -17.35 1.69 -15.86
CA ALA A 15 -16.69 1.01 -16.97
C ALA A 15 -15.19 1.34 -17.09
N GLY A 16 -14.50 1.60 -15.95
CA GLY A 16 -13.04 1.78 -15.92
C GLY A 16 -12.28 0.46 -16.15
N PHE A 17 -10.94 0.50 -16.20
CA PHE A 17 -10.12 -0.72 -16.39
C PHE A 17 -10.42 -1.82 -15.36
N GLY A 18 -10.61 -1.47 -14.09
CA GLY A 18 -11.01 -2.41 -13.05
C GLY A 18 -12.40 -3.02 -13.28
N GLY A 19 -13.40 -2.19 -13.59
CA GLY A 19 -14.77 -2.65 -13.87
C GLY A 19 -14.89 -3.50 -15.14
N LEU A 20 -14.21 -3.11 -16.22
CA LEU A 20 -14.13 -3.92 -17.45
C LEU A 20 -13.40 -5.25 -17.20
N THR A 21 -12.30 -5.25 -16.43
CA THR A 21 -11.59 -6.48 -16.07
C THR A 21 -12.46 -7.39 -15.22
N ALA A 22 -13.12 -6.86 -14.19
CA ALA A 22 -14.09 -7.61 -13.38
C ALA A 22 -15.21 -8.19 -14.25
N ALA A 23 -15.73 -7.45 -15.24
CA ALA A 23 -16.76 -7.93 -16.14
C ALA A 23 -16.27 -9.08 -17.04
N ILE A 24 -15.11 -8.91 -17.67
CA ILE A 24 -14.48 -9.90 -18.55
C ILE A 24 -14.15 -11.17 -17.76
N GLU A 25 -13.57 -11.05 -16.58
CA GLU A 25 -13.22 -12.21 -15.74
C GLU A 25 -14.46 -12.87 -15.13
N CYS A 26 -15.47 -12.11 -14.70
CA CYS A 26 -16.74 -12.69 -14.27
C CYS A 26 -17.43 -13.47 -15.40
N HIS A 27 -17.41 -12.94 -16.63
CA HIS A 27 -17.90 -13.66 -17.81
C HIS A 27 -17.09 -14.94 -18.07
N ARG A 28 -15.75 -14.87 -18.09
CA ARG A 28 -14.84 -16.01 -18.26
C ARG A 28 -15.08 -17.11 -17.23
N GLN A 29 -15.34 -16.74 -15.98
CA GLN A 29 -15.63 -17.66 -14.87
C GLN A 29 -17.07 -18.20 -14.85
N GLY A 30 -17.93 -17.77 -15.79
CA GLY A 30 -19.29 -18.32 -15.95
C GLY A 30 -20.36 -17.61 -15.12
N HIS A 31 -20.12 -16.38 -14.67
CA HIS A 31 -21.16 -15.54 -14.07
C HIS A 31 -22.10 -14.94 -15.14
N ASP A 32 -23.20 -14.39 -14.67
CA ASP A 32 -24.04 -13.44 -15.41
C ASP A 32 -23.63 -12.03 -14.94
N VAL A 33 -23.34 -11.11 -15.87
CA VAL A 33 -22.68 -9.84 -15.52
C VAL A 33 -23.09 -8.70 -16.43
N GLU A 34 -23.34 -7.54 -15.83
CA GLU A 34 -23.79 -6.31 -16.48
C GLU A 34 -23.08 -5.09 -15.88
N ILE A 35 -22.71 -4.11 -16.72
CA ILE A 35 -22.00 -2.89 -16.31
C ILE A 35 -22.93 -1.68 -16.44
N TYR A 36 -22.95 -0.82 -15.43
CA TYR A 36 -23.63 0.48 -15.45
C TYR A 36 -22.61 1.62 -15.43
N GLU A 37 -22.65 2.47 -16.45
CA GLU A 37 -21.73 3.61 -16.60
C GLU A 37 -22.51 4.92 -16.76
N SER A 38 -22.06 5.94 -16.04
CA SER A 38 -22.66 7.27 -15.97
C SER A 38 -22.43 8.14 -17.21
N PHE A 39 -21.36 7.89 -17.98
CA PHE A 39 -21.10 8.60 -19.24
C PHE A 39 -22.04 8.08 -20.36
N PRO A 40 -22.66 8.98 -21.16
CA PRO A 40 -23.64 8.60 -22.17
C PRO A 40 -23.02 7.93 -23.42
N GLU A 41 -21.72 8.13 -23.63
CA GLU A 41 -20.97 7.65 -24.78
C GLU A 41 -19.53 7.35 -24.35
N LEU A 42 -18.88 6.41 -25.04
CA LEU A 42 -17.44 6.18 -24.89
C LEU A 42 -16.68 7.41 -25.43
N LYS A 43 -15.67 7.88 -24.69
CA LYS A 43 -14.80 8.98 -25.13
C LYS A 43 -13.34 8.57 -25.00
N VAL A 44 -12.60 8.70 -26.10
CA VAL A 44 -11.14 8.49 -26.14
C VAL A 44 -10.46 9.69 -25.46
N LEU A 45 -10.46 9.68 -24.13
CA LEU A 45 -9.93 10.73 -23.27
C LEU A 45 -8.88 10.17 -22.30
N GLY A 46 -7.84 10.97 -22.08
CA GLY A 46 -6.83 10.71 -21.07
C GLY A 46 -5.44 11.12 -21.56
N ASP A 47 -4.48 10.37 -21.06
CA ASP A 47 -3.04 10.59 -21.13
C ASP A 47 -2.33 9.24 -21.27
N ILE A 48 -1.03 9.16 -20.94
CA ILE A 48 -0.34 7.88 -20.88
C ILE A 48 -0.81 7.05 -19.67
N ILE A 49 -1.06 5.76 -19.90
CA ILE A 49 -1.27 4.77 -18.83
C ILE A 49 -0.28 3.62 -18.98
N SER A 50 0.08 2.99 -17.86
CA SER A 50 1.10 1.95 -17.78
C SER A 50 0.57 0.67 -17.12
N PHE A 51 0.91 -0.47 -17.70
CA PHE A 51 0.56 -1.81 -17.23
C PHE A 51 1.83 -2.67 -17.10
N GLY A 52 2.10 -3.13 -15.89
CA GLY A 52 3.21 -4.04 -15.59
C GLY A 52 2.95 -5.46 -16.11
N GLY A 53 3.94 -6.36 -15.99
CA GLY A 53 3.81 -7.75 -16.45
C GLY A 53 2.65 -8.51 -15.79
N ASN A 54 2.32 -8.14 -14.55
CA ASN A 54 1.17 -8.62 -13.79
C ASN A 54 -0.19 -8.29 -14.45
N ALA A 55 -0.37 -7.08 -15.00
CA ALA A 55 -1.53 -6.77 -15.85
C ALA A 55 -1.39 -7.36 -17.27
N GLY A 56 -0.17 -7.38 -17.81
CA GLY A 56 0.15 -8.01 -19.08
C GLY A 56 -0.35 -9.44 -19.20
N ARG A 57 -0.17 -10.24 -18.13
CA ARG A 57 -0.63 -11.63 -18.05
C ARG A 57 -2.15 -11.76 -18.13
N ILE A 58 -2.88 -10.83 -17.52
CA ILE A 58 -4.35 -10.78 -17.59
C ILE A 58 -4.77 -10.53 -19.05
N PHE A 59 -4.21 -9.50 -19.70
CA PHE A 59 -4.47 -9.24 -21.13
C PHE A 59 -4.10 -10.42 -22.04
N HIS A 60 -3.00 -11.14 -21.75
CA HIS A 60 -2.57 -12.29 -22.53
C HIS A 60 -3.57 -13.45 -22.47
N ARG A 61 -4.32 -13.62 -21.37
CA ARG A 61 -5.37 -14.64 -21.27
C ARG A 61 -6.63 -14.32 -22.08
N TRP A 62 -6.80 -13.08 -22.52
CA TRP A 62 -8.00 -12.64 -23.22
C TRP A 62 -7.89 -12.96 -24.71
N SER A 63 -8.74 -13.89 -25.16
CA SER A 63 -8.71 -14.47 -26.50
C SER A 63 -7.30 -14.95 -26.90
N ASP A 64 -6.65 -15.69 -26.01
CA ASP A 64 -5.34 -16.33 -26.22
C ASP A 64 -4.23 -15.38 -26.77
N GLY A 65 -4.28 -14.11 -26.34
CA GLY A 65 -3.31 -13.07 -26.69
C GLY A 65 -3.77 -12.10 -27.77
N GLU A 66 -4.90 -12.34 -28.44
CA GLU A 66 -5.43 -11.45 -29.49
C GLU A 66 -5.81 -10.05 -28.99
N VAL A 67 -6.13 -9.89 -27.70
CA VAL A 67 -6.29 -8.54 -27.12
C VAL A 67 -4.93 -7.84 -27.00
N VAL A 68 -3.86 -8.54 -26.58
CA VAL A 68 -2.50 -7.99 -26.56
C VAL A 68 -2.04 -7.58 -27.96
N ALA A 69 -2.34 -8.40 -28.98
CA ALA A 69 -2.00 -8.11 -30.38
C ALA A 69 -2.63 -6.79 -30.86
N ARG A 70 -3.85 -6.47 -30.40
CA ARG A 70 -4.54 -5.19 -30.69
C ARG A 70 -4.05 -4.02 -29.85
N LEU A 71 -3.70 -4.23 -28.58
CA LEU A 71 -3.16 -3.19 -27.69
C LEU A 71 -1.73 -2.77 -28.09
N ARG A 72 -0.89 -3.71 -28.56
CA ARG A 72 0.54 -3.47 -28.80
C ARG A 72 0.85 -2.31 -29.76
N PRO A 73 0.17 -2.13 -30.91
CA PRO A 73 0.46 -1.00 -31.83
C PRO A 73 0.14 0.38 -31.25
N MET A 74 -0.72 0.47 -30.22
CA MET A 74 -1.02 1.72 -29.51
C MET A 74 -0.04 1.99 -28.36
N CYS A 75 0.87 1.06 -28.07
CA CYS A 75 1.81 1.13 -26.97
C CYS A 75 3.22 1.55 -27.39
N ILE A 76 3.93 2.15 -26.45
CA ILE A 76 5.35 2.49 -26.57
C ILE A 76 6.23 1.23 -26.69
N ASN A 77 7.18 1.23 -27.63
CA ASN A 77 8.19 0.17 -27.77
C ASN A 77 9.62 0.68 -27.51
N ILE A 78 9.98 0.80 -26.23
CA ILE A 78 11.34 1.14 -25.78
C ILE A 78 12.20 -0.10 -25.44
N GLN A 79 12.02 -1.23 -26.11
CA GLN A 79 12.83 -2.43 -25.85
C GLN A 79 14.33 -2.17 -26.09
N ASN A 80 14.65 -1.45 -27.16
CA ASN A 80 16.02 -1.06 -27.51
C ASN A 80 16.42 0.30 -26.90
N TYR A 81 15.46 1.22 -26.73
CA TYR A 81 15.73 2.57 -26.21
C TYR A 81 15.92 2.60 -24.68
N GLY A 82 15.25 1.73 -23.93
CA GLY A 82 15.27 1.77 -22.45
C GLY A 82 14.59 3.01 -21.87
N PHE A 83 14.93 3.36 -20.63
CA PHE A 83 14.55 4.61 -19.98
C PHE A 83 15.82 5.41 -19.68
N ARG A 84 15.93 6.63 -20.19
CA ARG A 84 17.04 7.54 -19.90
C ARG A 84 16.66 8.46 -18.76
N ILE A 85 17.49 8.48 -17.71
CA ILE A 85 17.28 9.30 -16.53
C ILE A 85 18.34 10.39 -16.53
N HIS A 86 17.86 11.62 -16.64
CA HIS A 86 18.63 12.85 -16.74
C HIS A 86 18.65 13.59 -15.40
N LYS A 87 19.76 14.28 -15.12
CA LYS A 87 19.80 15.29 -14.05
C LYS A 87 19.09 16.56 -14.52
N TRP A 88 18.24 17.14 -13.67
CA TRP A 88 17.30 18.22 -14.05
C TRP A 88 17.94 19.50 -14.59
N ASP A 89 19.12 19.89 -14.09
CA ASP A 89 19.80 21.16 -14.40
C ASP A 89 20.82 21.04 -15.55
N THR A 90 21.60 19.96 -15.58
CA THR A 90 22.65 19.75 -16.60
C THR A 90 22.16 19.02 -17.85
N GLY A 91 21.01 18.34 -17.79
CA GLY A 91 20.53 17.45 -18.86
C GLY A 91 21.34 16.15 -19.01
N GLU A 92 22.38 15.95 -18.20
CA GLU A 92 23.25 14.78 -18.27
C GLU A 92 22.46 13.49 -18.05
N VAL A 93 22.60 12.52 -18.98
CA VAL A 93 22.06 11.16 -18.80
C VAL A 93 22.88 10.43 -17.75
N VAL A 94 22.45 10.54 -16.49
CA VAL A 94 23.10 9.87 -15.35
C VAL A 94 22.91 8.37 -15.43
N TYR A 95 21.71 7.88 -15.79
CA TYR A 95 21.44 6.45 -15.86
C TYR A 95 20.61 6.04 -17.08
N HIS A 96 21.03 4.95 -17.73
CA HIS A 96 20.30 4.33 -18.84
C HIS A 96 19.72 2.98 -18.38
N GLN A 97 18.49 3.00 -17.88
CA GLN A 97 17.80 1.80 -17.38
C GLN A 97 17.25 0.97 -18.55
N LYS A 98 17.96 -0.10 -18.92
CA LYS A 98 17.53 -1.04 -19.95
C LYS A 98 16.19 -1.70 -19.61
N ARG A 99 15.44 -2.14 -20.62
CA ARG A 99 14.29 -3.03 -20.44
C ARG A 99 14.79 -4.47 -20.22
N PRO A 100 14.14 -5.28 -19.36
CA PRO A 100 14.38 -6.72 -19.32
C PRO A 100 13.99 -7.36 -20.67
N PRO A 101 14.37 -8.62 -20.93
CA PRO A 101 13.85 -9.36 -22.08
C PRO A 101 12.30 -9.36 -22.07
N PRO A 102 11.65 -9.24 -23.24
CA PRO A 102 10.20 -9.23 -23.30
C PRO A 102 9.65 -10.62 -22.94
N ASN A 103 8.64 -10.67 -22.07
CA ASN A 103 7.85 -11.87 -21.84
C ASN A 103 6.56 -11.80 -22.70
N PRO A 104 6.34 -12.69 -23.68
CA PRO A 104 5.12 -12.73 -24.47
C PRO A 104 3.86 -12.98 -23.63
N GLU A 105 3.97 -13.77 -22.57
CA GLU A 105 2.86 -14.15 -21.66
C GLU A 105 2.61 -13.12 -20.55
N ALA A 106 3.52 -12.16 -20.36
CA ALA A 106 3.42 -11.08 -19.38
C ALA A 106 3.91 -9.74 -19.98
N PRO A 107 3.28 -9.26 -21.08
CA PRO A 107 3.72 -8.10 -21.81
C PRO A 107 3.52 -6.82 -21.01
N VAL A 108 4.59 -6.03 -20.84
CA VAL A 108 4.46 -4.63 -20.40
C VAL A 108 3.82 -3.82 -21.53
N LEU A 109 2.78 -3.05 -21.20
CA LEU A 109 2.01 -2.23 -22.15
C LEU A 109 1.87 -0.82 -21.56
N ASN A 110 2.27 0.21 -22.30
CA ASN A 110 2.05 1.60 -21.90
C ASN A 110 1.68 2.42 -23.14
N GLY A 111 0.60 3.18 -23.10
CA GLY A 111 0.03 3.85 -24.29
C GLY A 111 -1.07 4.83 -23.91
N HIS A 112 -1.81 5.35 -24.89
CA HIS A 112 -2.89 6.29 -24.60
C HIS A 112 -4.04 5.59 -23.86
N ARG A 113 -4.40 6.12 -22.70
CA ARG A 113 -5.46 5.59 -21.84
C ARG A 113 -6.77 5.38 -22.59
N GLY A 114 -7.17 6.34 -23.42
CA GLY A 114 -8.42 6.26 -24.18
C GLY A 114 -8.42 5.18 -25.27
N GLU A 115 -7.31 4.99 -25.98
CA GLU A 115 -7.22 3.99 -27.07
C GLU A 115 -7.13 2.56 -26.52
N LEU A 116 -6.33 2.36 -25.46
CA LEU A 116 -6.25 1.05 -24.79
C LEU A 116 -7.59 0.69 -24.13
N HIS A 117 -8.28 1.67 -23.55
CA HIS A 117 -9.60 1.49 -22.97
C HIS A 117 -10.66 1.13 -24.01
N GLU A 118 -10.69 1.80 -25.16
CA GLU A 118 -11.62 1.53 -26.26
C GLU A 118 -11.49 0.09 -26.79
N ILE A 119 -10.26 -0.42 -26.95
CA ILE A 119 -10.02 -1.80 -27.38
C ILE A 119 -10.63 -2.81 -26.40
N ILE A 120 -10.46 -2.59 -25.09
CA ILE A 120 -10.99 -3.47 -24.04
C ILE A 120 -12.52 -3.33 -23.91
N PHE A 121 -13.04 -2.12 -24.06
CA PHE A 121 -14.47 -1.83 -24.02
C PHE A 121 -15.20 -2.56 -25.16
N ASN A 122 -14.69 -2.44 -26.39
CA ASN A 122 -15.25 -3.11 -27.56
C ASN A 122 -15.09 -4.64 -27.45
N TYR A 123 -13.98 -5.15 -26.90
CA TYR A 123 -13.83 -6.58 -26.60
C TYR A 123 -14.93 -7.09 -25.64
N ALA A 124 -15.18 -6.39 -24.54
CA ALA A 124 -16.21 -6.75 -23.58
C ALA A 124 -17.63 -6.68 -24.19
N ARG A 125 -17.94 -5.61 -24.93
CA ARG A 125 -19.27 -5.36 -25.50
C ARG A 125 -19.57 -6.25 -26.71
N ASP A 126 -18.68 -6.27 -27.69
CA ASP A 126 -18.98 -6.77 -29.05
C ASP A 126 -18.56 -8.24 -29.26
N GLU A 127 -17.46 -8.67 -28.62
CA GLU A 127 -16.96 -10.05 -28.75
C GLU A 127 -17.49 -10.97 -27.64
N LEU A 128 -17.51 -10.49 -26.38
CA LEU A 128 -18.06 -11.25 -25.25
C LEU A 128 -19.56 -11.03 -25.04
N GLY A 129 -20.17 -10.04 -25.69
CA GLY A 129 -21.59 -9.75 -25.58
C GLY A 129 -22.04 -9.29 -24.19
N ILE A 130 -21.14 -8.71 -23.38
CA ILE A 130 -21.46 -8.25 -22.02
C ILE A 130 -22.34 -6.99 -22.10
N PRO A 131 -23.50 -6.94 -21.44
CA PRO A 131 -24.31 -5.73 -21.35
C PRO A 131 -23.55 -4.56 -20.69
N ILE A 132 -23.37 -3.47 -21.42
CA ILE A 132 -22.81 -2.21 -20.90
C ILE A 132 -23.83 -1.08 -21.09
N HIS A 133 -24.46 -0.68 -19.99
CA HIS A 133 -25.51 0.33 -19.94
C HIS A 133 -24.90 1.72 -19.74
N LEU A 134 -24.58 2.38 -20.86
CA LEU A 134 -24.11 3.77 -20.88
C LEU A 134 -25.23 4.76 -20.49
N GLY A 135 -24.83 5.93 -19.98
CA GLY A 135 -25.71 7.00 -19.51
C GLY A 135 -26.42 6.71 -18.16
N GLN A 136 -26.20 5.53 -17.58
CA GLN A 136 -26.85 5.09 -16.35
C GLN A 136 -26.05 5.49 -15.11
N ARG A 137 -26.29 6.72 -14.64
CA ARG A 137 -25.73 7.19 -13.36
C ARG A 137 -26.44 6.52 -12.18
N VAL A 138 -25.68 5.76 -11.39
CA VAL A 138 -26.14 5.25 -10.08
C VAL A 138 -26.30 6.39 -9.08
N SER A 139 -27.38 6.35 -8.30
CA SER A 139 -27.71 7.33 -7.26
C SER A 139 -27.53 6.77 -5.85
N GLU A 140 -27.89 5.50 -5.63
CA GLU A 140 -27.96 4.78 -4.35
C GLU A 140 -27.56 3.29 -4.58
N TYR A 141 -27.03 2.64 -3.54
CA TYR A 141 -26.77 1.20 -3.48
C TYR A 141 -27.58 0.60 -2.32
N PHE A 142 -28.00 -0.66 -2.41
CA PHE A 142 -28.74 -1.33 -1.34
C PHE A 142 -28.41 -2.83 -1.23
N GLU A 143 -28.58 -3.40 -0.03
CA GLU A 143 -28.39 -4.83 0.23
C GLU A 143 -29.28 -5.41 1.34
N ASN A 144 -29.63 -6.67 1.18
CA ASN A 144 -30.27 -7.51 2.20
C ASN A 144 -29.52 -8.86 2.33
N GLU A 145 -30.05 -9.79 3.11
CA GLU A 145 -29.36 -11.07 3.38
C GLU A 145 -29.25 -11.95 2.13
N GLU A 146 -30.09 -11.74 1.10
CA GLU A 146 -30.21 -12.60 -0.08
C GLU A 146 -29.67 -11.96 -1.37
N ASN A 147 -29.77 -10.64 -1.52
CA ASN A 147 -29.42 -9.91 -2.74
C ASN A 147 -28.92 -8.48 -2.47
N ALA A 148 -28.29 -7.89 -3.49
CA ALA A 148 -27.88 -6.49 -3.51
C ALA A 148 -28.30 -5.84 -4.83
N GLY A 149 -28.19 -4.51 -4.89
CA GLY A 149 -28.59 -3.77 -6.07
C GLY A 149 -28.26 -2.30 -6.04
N ILE A 150 -28.68 -1.62 -7.10
CA ILE A 150 -28.44 -0.21 -7.36
C ILE A 150 -29.74 0.48 -7.73
N VAL A 151 -29.84 1.77 -7.40
CA VAL A 151 -30.88 2.66 -7.92
C VAL A 151 -30.23 3.58 -8.95
N LEU A 152 -30.79 3.61 -10.16
CA LEU A 152 -30.37 4.50 -11.23
C LEU A 152 -30.97 5.90 -11.01
N LYS A 153 -30.39 6.94 -11.63
CA LYS A 153 -30.92 8.32 -11.57
C LYS A 153 -32.37 8.43 -12.11
N SER A 154 -32.81 7.48 -12.93
CA SER A 154 -34.21 7.33 -13.38
C SER A 154 -35.19 6.91 -12.28
N GLY A 155 -34.69 6.40 -11.14
CA GLY A 155 -35.48 5.74 -10.09
C GLY A 155 -35.62 4.22 -10.28
N GLU A 156 -35.13 3.68 -11.39
CA GLU A 156 -35.13 2.23 -11.66
C GLU A 156 -34.22 1.48 -10.66
N LYS A 157 -34.68 0.33 -10.18
CA LYS A 157 -33.93 -0.56 -9.29
C LYS A 157 -33.45 -1.79 -10.03
N VAL A 158 -32.15 -2.03 -10.00
CA VAL A 158 -31.51 -3.21 -10.59
C VAL A 158 -31.03 -4.13 -9.47
N PHE A 159 -31.30 -5.43 -9.59
CA PHE A 159 -31.00 -6.45 -8.59
C PHE A 159 -30.00 -7.49 -9.13
N GLY A 160 -29.12 -7.95 -8.24
CA GLY A 160 -28.14 -9.02 -8.47
C GLY A 160 -27.81 -9.75 -7.16
N ASP A 161 -26.99 -10.79 -7.23
CA ASP A 161 -26.49 -11.48 -6.02
C ASP A 161 -25.41 -10.65 -5.30
N VAL A 162 -24.69 -9.84 -6.07
CA VAL A 162 -23.54 -9.02 -5.66
C VAL A 162 -23.42 -7.74 -6.51
N VAL A 163 -22.97 -6.65 -5.91
CA VAL A 163 -22.59 -5.39 -6.60
C VAL A 163 -21.11 -5.09 -6.40
N ILE A 164 -20.42 -4.69 -7.46
CA ILE A 164 -19.02 -4.26 -7.45
C ILE A 164 -18.95 -2.76 -7.78
N GLY A 165 -18.56 -1.95 -6.79
CA GLY A 165 -18.29 -0.52 -6.95
C GLY A 165 -16.90 -0.29 -7.53
N ALA A 166 -16.82 -0.12 -8.84
CA ALA A 166 -15.62 0.27 -9.59
C ALA A 166 -15.72 1.73 -10.09
N ASP A 167 -16.46 2.57 -9.35
CA ASP A 167 -16.83 3.96 -9.68
C ASP A 167 -15.74 5.00 -9.34
N GLY A 168 -14.54 4.52 -9.00
CA GLY A 168 -13.29 5.29 -8.96
C GLY A 168 -13.13 6.25 -7.78
N VAL A 169 -12.24 7.23 -7.92
CA VAL A 169 -11.84 8.11 -6.80
C VAL A 169 -12.99 8.90 -6.15
N ARG A 170 -14.10 9.11 -6.87
CA ARG A 170 -15.32 9.78 -6.37
C ARG A 170 -16.44 8.79 -5.99
N SER A 171 -16.05 7.58 -5.59
CA SER A 171 -16.97 6.47 -5.34
C SER A 171 -18.08 6.82 -4.34
N LYS A 172 -19.32 6.56 -4.74
CA LYS A 172 -20.50 6.55 -3.86
C LYS A 172 -20.65 5.22 -3.14
N ALA A 173 -20.22 4.11 -3.76
CA ALA A 173 -20.18 2.82 -3.10
C ALA A 173 -19.32 2.88 -1.82
N ARG A 174 -18.20 3.63 -1.85
CA ARG A 174 -17.31 3.80 -0.69
C ARG A 174 -18.02 4.41 0.52
N GLU A 175 -18.82 5.46 0.33
CA GLU A 175 -19.56 6.09 1.43
C GLU A 175 -20.53 5.11 2.10
N LEU A 176 -21.23 4.29 1.30
CA LEU A 176 -22.13 3.25 1.81
C LEU A 176 -21.38 2.11 2.53
N VAL A 177 -20.27 1.63 1.97
CA VAL A 177 -19.45 0.56 2.57
C VAL A 177 -18.85 0.98 3.91
N LEU A 178 -18.40 2.24 4.03
CA LEU A 178 -17.81 2.78 5.26
C LEU A 178 -18.84 3.30 6.26
N GLY A 179 -20.02 3.72 5.80
CA GLY A 179 -21.01 4.42 6.62
C GLY A 179 -20.66 5.88 6.94
N TYR A 180 -19.62 6.43 6.29
CA TYR A 180 -19.19 7.82 6.44
C TYR A 180 -18.48 8.34 5.17
N VAL A 181 -18.42 9.66 5.03
CA VAL A 181 -17.71 10.32 3.92
C VAL A 181 -16.20 10.29 4.15
N ASP A 182 -15.51 9.45 3.37
CA ASP A 182 -14.05 9.40 3.31
C ASP A 182 -13.47 10.55 2.47
N LYS A 183 -13.06 11.60 3.17
CA LYS A 183 -12.57 12.85 2.55
C LYS A 183 -11.17 12.67 1.93
N PRO A 184 -10.94 13.24 0.74
CA PRO A 184 -9.62 13.25 0.11
C PRO A 184 -8.57 13.98 0.98
N LYS A 185 -7.34 13.47 0.99
CA LYS A 185 -6.16 14.15 1.58
C LYS A 185 -5.26 14.67 0.45
N SER A 186 -4.68 15.85 0.63
CA SER A 186 -3.64 16.33 -0.31
C SER A 186 -2.39 15.48 -0.13
N SER A 187 -1.76 15.09 -1.24
CA SER A 187 -0.44 14.45 -1.20
C SER A 187 0.72 15.47 -1.08
N GLY A 188 0.42 16.78 -1.18
CA GLY A 188 1.40 17.86 -1.30
C GLY A 188 1.95 18.09 -2.71
N TYR A 189 1.39 17.42 -3.72
CA TYR A 189 1.84 17.45 -5.11
C TYR A 189 0.67 17.50 -6.11
N ALA A 190 0.94 17.98 -7.31
CA ALA A 190 0.08 17.90 -8.48
C ALA A 190 0.90 17.49 -9.72
N ILE A 191 0.22 17.16 -10.81
CA ILE A 191 0.82 16.77 -12.08
C ILE A 191 0.25 17.62 -13.21
N TRP A 192 1.09 18.43 -13.83
CA TRP A 192 0.84 18.92 -15.18
C TRP A 192 1.08 17.80 -16.19
N ARG A 193 0.15 17.63 -17.14
CA ARG A 193 0.26 16.59 -18.16
C ARG A 193 -0.28 17.05 -19.51
N ALA A 194 0.30 16.50 -20.56
CA ALA A 194 -0.14 16.73 -21.93
C ALA A 194 0.02 15.50 -22.83
N TRP A 195 -0.82 15.44 -23.86
CA TRP A 195 -0.73 14.50 -24.98
C TRP A 195 -0.95 15.28 -26.28
N PHE A 196 -0.06 15.13 -27.25
CA PHE A 196 -0.08 15.89 -28.50
C PHE A 196 0.67 15.17 -29.63
N SER A 197 0.50 15.63 -30.87
CA SER A 197 1.20 15.09 -32.03
C SER A 197 2.57 15.77 -32.20
N ASN A 198 3.56 15.03 -32.70
CA ASN A 198 4.94 15.49 -32.87
C ASN A 198 5.17 16.62 -33.90
N LYS A 199 4.12 17.16 -34.52
CA LYS A 199 4.20 18.05 -35.70
C LYS A 199 5.16 19.23 -35.52
N ASP A 200 5.12 19.88 -34.36
CA ASP A 200 5.97 21.05 -34.08
C ASP A 200 7.29 20.67 -33.41
N MET A 201 7.34 19.49 -32.79
CA MET A 201 8.55 18.90 -32.19
C MET A 201 9.58 18.48 -33.24
N ILE A 202 9.13 17.84 -34.32
CA ILE A 202 10.02 17.31 -35.38
C ILE A 202 10.65 18.42 -36.24
N GLN A 203 10.09 19.64 -36.19
CA GLN A 203 10.59 20.81 -36.91
C GLN A 203 11.66 21.60 -36.14
N ASP A 204 11.70 21.48 -34.80
CA ASP A 204 12.64 22.22 -33.94
C ASP A 204 13.90 21.37 -33.66
N PRO A 205 15.11 21.83 -34.03
CA PRO A 205 16.34 21.09 -33.80
C PRO A 205 16.59 20.67 -32.35
N ARG A 206 16.00 21.36 -31.36
CA ARG A 206 16.11 21.06 -29.92
C ARG A 206 15.31 19.83 -29.49
N THR A 207 14.29 19.44 -30.26
CA THR A 207 13.35 18.35 -29.91
C THR A 207 13.25 17.26 -30.97
N LYS A 208 13.76 17.53 -32.18
CA LYS A 208 13.70 16.64 -33.35
C LYS A 208 14.26 15.24 -33.09
N GLU A 209 15.30 15.11 -32.27
CA GLU A 209 15.91 13.81 -31.97
C GLU A 209 14.94 12.82 -31.29
N PHE A 210 13.99 13.30 -30.49
CA PHE A 210 13.01 12.43 -29.83
C PHE A 210 12.01 11.82 -30.81
N CYS A 211 11.72 12.53 -31.90
CA CYS A 211 10.75 12.13 -32.91
C CYS A 211 11.37 11.21 -33.98
N GLU A 212 12.65 11.43 -34.33
CA GLU A 212 13.34 10.64 -35.35
C GLU A 212 13.86 9.30 -34.82
N ASN A 213 14.12 9.17 -33.52
CA ASN A 213 14.57 7.93 -32.89
C ASN A 213 13.43 6.93 -32.61
N GLY A 214 12.23 7.16 -33.16
CA GLY A 214 11.05 6.34 -32.92
C GLY A 214 10.48 6.56 -31.52
N ASP A 215 10.25 5.49 -30.78
CA ASP A 215 9.68 5.54 -29.43
C ASP A 215 10.79 5.73 -28.38
N THR A 216 10.66 6.79 -27.58
CA THR A 216 11.66 7.21 -26.59
C THR A 216 11.01 7.41 -25.23
N PHE A 217 11.78 7.23 -24.15
CA PHE A 217 11.34 7.53 -22.79
C PHE A 217 12.49 8.15 -22.00
N ASN A 218 12.27 9.39 -21.56
CA ASN A 218 13.27 10.25 -20.92
C ASN A 218 12.66 10.85 -19.66
N GLY A 219 13.46 10.99 -18.60
CA GLY A 219 13.00 11.51 -17.32
C GLY A 219 14.04 12.39 -16.65
N TRP A 220 13.71 13.65 -16.39
CA TRP A 220 14.54 14.61 -15.68
C TRP A 220 14.13 14.64 -14.22
N ILE A 221 15.08 14.33 -13.34
CA ILE A 221 14.85 14.17 -11.91
C ILE A 221 15.48 15.34 -11.17
N GLY A 222 14.70 16.01 -10.31
CA GLY A 222 15.14 17.16 -9.52
C GLY A 222 14.54 17.17 -8.12
N GLN A 223 14.91 18.18 -7.32
CA GLN A 223 14.42 18.32 -5.95
C GLN A 223 12.92 18.62 -5.97
N ASP A 224 12.12 17.74 -5.35
CA ASP A 224 10.65 17.82 -5.28
C ASP A 224 9.89 17.91 -6.63
N VAL A 225 10.58 17.65 -7.74
CA VAL A 225 10.01 17.73 -9.09
C VAL A 225 10.59 16.62 -9.96
N HIS A 226 9.77 16.03 -10.82
CA HIS A 226 10.27 15.25 -11.96
C HIS A 226 9.45 15.50 -13.23
N PHE A 227 10.14 15.49 -14.37
CA PHE A 227 9.55 15.64 -15.69
C PHE A 227 9.81 14.37 -16.50
N LEU A 228 8.76 13.62 -16.84
CA LEU A 228 8.85 12.45 -17.70
C LEU A 228 8.24 12.78 -19.06
N PHE A 229 8.98 12.48 -20.13
CA PHE A 229 8.54 12.69 -21.50
C PHE A 229 8.76 11.42 -22.33
N SER A 230 7.77 11.10 -23.17
CA SER A 230 7.79 9.93 -24.06
C SER A 230 7.34 10.29 -25.47
N THR A 231 7.89 9.58 -26.44
CA THR A 231 7.34 9.49 -27.80
C THR A 231 6.80 8.09 -28.07
N LEU A 232 5.69 8.00 -28.80
CA LEU A 232 4.93 6.76 -29.04
C LEU A 232 4.53 6.61 -30.52
N LYS A 233 4.15 5.39 -30.90
CA LYS A 233 3.65 5.01 -32.25
C LYS A 233 4.67 5.27 -33.37
N GLY A 234 5.94 5.02 -33.10
CA GLY A 234 7.06 5.33 -33.99
C GLY A 234 7.39 6.81 -33.98
N GLY A 235 7.38 7.45 -32.81
CA GLY A 235 7.76 8.86 -32.65
C GLY A 235 6.68 9.90 -33.02
N LYS A 236 5.46 9.47 -33.35
CA LYS A 236 4.38 10.32 -33.92
C LYS A 236 3.56 11.07 -32.87
N ASP A 237 3.31 10.41 -31.74
CA ASP A 237 2.62 10.99 -30.61
C ASP A 237 3.64 11.30 -29.51
N CYS A 238 3.37 12.35 -28.74
CA CYS A 238 4.20 12.85 -27.66
C CYS A 238 3.34 12.99 -26.41
N CYS A 239 3.87 12.60 -25.26
CA CYS A 239 3.25 12.87 -23.97
C CYS A 239 4.28 13.25 -22.94
N TRP A 240 3.89 14.08 -21.97
CA TRP A 240 4.70 14.33 -20.79
C TRP A 240 3.84 14.45 -19.54
N VAL A 241 4.48 14.20 -18.40
CA VAL A 241 3.98 14.47 -17.05
C VAL A 241 5.06 15.21 -16.27
N LEU A 242 4.70 16.29 -15.58
CA LEU A 242 5.55 17.05 -14.68
C LEU A 242 4.90 17.04 -13.29
N THR A 243 5.48 16.29 -12.36
CA THR A 243 5.04 16.30 -10.96
C THR A 243 5.71 17.47 -10.24
N HIS A 244 4.93 18.35 -9.63
CA HIS A 244 5.40 19.49 -8.84
C HIS A 244 4.69 19.56 -7.49
N LYS A 245 5.19 20.38 -6.56
CA LYS A 245 4.49 20.66 -5.30
C LYS A 245 3.18 21.40 -5.55
N ASP A 246 2.15 21.04 -4.78
CA ASP A 246 0.90 21.79 -4.67
C ASP A 246 0.49 21.90 -3.20
N ASP A 247 0.45 23.12 -2.71
CA ASP A 247 0.12 23.54 -1.35
C ASP A 247 -1.27 24.20 -1.25
N HIS A 248 -2.04 24.24 -2.35
CA HIS A 248 -3.41 24.73 -2.34
C HIS A 248 -4.38 23.71 -1.73
N ASP A 249 -5.28 24.21 -0.85
CA ASP A 249 -6.36 23.43 -0.26
C ASP A 249 -7.31 22.80 -1.29
N ILE A 250 -8.05 21.76 -0.87
CA ILE A 250 -8.88 20.94 -1.75
C ILE A 250 -10.34 21.44 -1.77
N ASP A 251 -10.74 22.05 -2.89
CA ASP A 251 -12.10 21.92 -3.42
C ASP A 251 -12.14 20.76 -4.45
N GLU A 252 -13.28 20.07 -4.57
CA GLU A 252 -13.40 18.75 -5.25
C GLU A 252 -13.27 18.75 -6.80
N SER A 253 -12.63 19.75 -7.40
CA SER A 253 -12.19 19.71 -8.78
C SER A 253 -10.75 19.22 -8.88
N TRP A 254 -10.54 18.14 -9.62
CA TRP A 254 -9.28 17.41 -9.71
C TRP A 254 -8.55 17.63 -11.04
N SER A 255 -9.16 18.38 -11.96
CA SER A 255 -8.66 18.62 -13.30
C SER A 255 -8.96 20.08 -13.64
N PHE A 256 -7.93 20.89 -13.76
CA PHE A 256 -8.04 22.28 -14.19
C PHE A 256 -7.35 22.45 -15.55
N PRO A 257 -7.75 23.44 -16.37
CA PRO A 257 -6.88 23.95 -17.42
C PRO A 257 -5.61 24.47 -16.76
N GLY A 258 -4.48 23.81 -16.99
CA GLY A 258 -3.19 24.30 -16.49
C GLY A 258 -2.69 25.44 -17.37
N LYS A 259 -1.80 26.28 -16.83
CA LYS A 259 -1.18 27.38 -17.59
C LYS A 259 0.22 26.97 -18.02
N ILE A 260 0.50 26.99 -19.32
CA ILE A 260 1.83 26.63 -19.85
C ILE A 260 2.89 27.58 -19.30
N GLU A 261 2.52 28.83 -19.02
CA GLU A 261 3.37 29.85 -18.42
C GLU A 261 3.90 29.45 -17.03
N GLU A 262 3.07 28.77 -16.21
CA GLU A 262 3.45 28.29 -14.87
C GLU A 262 4.44 27.12 -14.98
N VAL A 263 4.24 26.23 -15.96
CA VAL A 263 5.18 25.15 -16.31
C VAL A 263 6.53 25.73 -16.77
N LEU A 264 6.51 26.74 -17.64
CA LEU A 264 7.70 27.37 -18.22
C LEU A 264 8.52 28.20 -17.21
N GLU A 265 7.86 28.79 -16.21
CA GLU A 265 8.53 29.49 -15.10
C GLU A 265 9.22 28.50 -14.15
N LEU A 266 8.58 27.36 -13.83
CA LEU A 266 9.20 26.31 -13.04
C LEU A 266 10.44 25.71 -13.75
N LEU A 267 10.37 25.55 -15.07
CA LEU A 267 11.45 25.00 -15.90
C LEU A 267 12.53 26.01 -16.32
N LYS A 268 12.55 27.24 -15.80
CA LYS A 268 13.49 28.29 -16.27
C LYS A 268 14.98 27.98 -16.03
N ASP A 269 15.28 27.29 -14.94
CA ASP A 269 16.64 26.90 -14.50
C ASP A 269 16.93 25.40 -14.78
N TRP A 270 16.02 24.72 -15.49
CA TRP A 270 16.15 23.31 -15.87
C TRP A 270 16.89 23.18 -17.21
N ASP A 271 17.25 21.94 -17.58
CA ASP A 271 17.70 21.59 -18.93
C ASP A 271 16.80 22.27 -19.98
N PRO A 272 17.37 23.12 -20.86
CA PRO A 272 16.63 23.81 -21.91
C PRO A 272 15.78 22.88 -22.81
N THR A 273 16.12 21.59 -22.86
CA THR A 273 15.37 20.54 -23.54
C THR A 273 13.98 20.34 -22.94
N CYS A 274 13.84 20.36 -21.60
CA CYS A 274 12.53 20.27 -20.93
C CYS A 274 11.62 21.43 -21.36
N ARG A 275 12.18 22.64 -21.35
CA ARG A 275 11.48 23.85 -21.78
C ARG A 275 11.09 23.76 -23.27
N ALA A 276 12.02 23.33 -24.13
CA ALA A 276 11.77 23.19 -25.56
C ALA A 276 10.63 22.19 -25.89
N ILE A 277 10.47 21.12 -25.09
CA ILE A 277 9.34 20.18 -25.20
C ILE A 277 8.02 20.86 -24.81
N VAL A 278 8.00 21.59 -23.68
CA VAL A 278 6.80 22.29 -23.20
C VAL A 278 6.37 23.40 -24.17
N GLU A 279 7.33 24.11 -24.80
CA GLU A 279 7.08 25.10 -25.86
C GLU A 279 6.35 24.55 -27.11
N LYS A 280 6.26 23.21 -27.29
CA LYS A 280 5.49 22.56 -28.39
C LYS A 280 4.13 22.03 -27.96
N THR A 281 3.74 22.26 -26.71
CA THR A 281 2.52 21.68 -26.14
C THR A 281 1.31 22.58 -26.44
N PRO A 282 0.24 22.08 -27.07
CA PRO A 282 -0.92 22.90 -27.43
C PRO A 282 -1.83 23.22 -26.23
N SER A 283 -1.87 22.34 -25.24
CA SER A 283 -2.66 22.49 -24.01
C SER A 283 -2.11 21.57 -22.91
N VAL A 284 -2.27 22.00 -21.66
CA VAL A 284 -1.86 21.24 -20.47
C VAL A 284 -3.04 21.11 -19.51
N VAL A 285 -3.17 19.94 -18.89
CA VAL A 285 -4.10 19.70 -17.78
C VAL A 285 -3.30 19.70 -16.49
N ASP A 286 -3.78 20.43 -15.48
CA ASP A 286 -3.30 20.32 -14.11
C ASP A 286 -4.18 19.32 -13.34
N TRP A 287 -3.55 18.29 -12.80
CA TRP A 287 -4.20 17.22 -12.04
C TRP A 287 -3.63 17.13 -10.62
N LYS A 288 -4.41 17.58 -9.64
CA LYS A 288 -4.05 17.47 -8.21
C LYS A 288 -3.94 16.01 -7.77
N LEU A 289 -2.86 15.66 -7.07
CA LEU A 289 -2.68 14.31 -6.56
C LEU A 289 -3.33 14.14 -5.19
N VAL A 290 -4.46 13.45 -5.18
CA VAL A 290 -5.08 12.94 -3.95
C VAL A 290 -4.40 11.69 -3.44
N TYR A 291 -4.31 11.63 -2.12
CA TYR A 291 -4.03 10.42 -1.37
C TYR A 291 -5.21 10.09 -0.45
N ARG A 292 -5.32 8.81 -0.10
CA ARG A 292 -6.21 8.28 0.94
C ARG A 292 -5.48 7.15 1.63
N ASP A 293 -5.63 7.08 2.95
CA ASP A 293 -5.12 5.94 3.71
C ASP A 293 -5.86 4.65 3.28
N PRO A 294 -5.24 3.47 3.44
CA PRO A 294 -5.93 2.20 3.26
C PRO A 294 -7.23 2.14 4.06
N LEU A 295 -8.35 1.88 3.37
CA LEU A 295 -9.68 1.82 3.99
C LEU A 295 -9.78 0.64 4.98
N PRO A 296 -10.54 0.77 6.10
CA PRO A 296 -10.65 -0.31 7.09
C PRO A 296 -11.36 -1.57 6.56
N THR A 297 -12.18 -1.43 5.51
CA THR A 297 -12.86 -2.51 4.81
C THR A 297 -13.15 -2.09 3.37
N TRP A 298 -13.24 -3.05 2.46
CA TRP A 298 -13.73 -2.85 1.09
C TRP A 298 -15.12 -3.46 0.89
N ILE A 299 -15.68 -4.10 1.91
CA ILE A 299 -16.92 -4.87 1.84
C ILE A 299 -17.96 -4.25 2.77
N SER A 300 -19.20 -4.18 2.28
CA SER A 300 -20.39 -3.77 3.03
C SER A 300 -20.75 -4.71 4.18
N GLN A 301 -21.63 -4.25 5.08
CA GLN A 301 -21.98 -4.95 6.30
C GLN A 301 -22.60 -6.34 6.07
N LYS A 302 -23.38 -6.55 5.00
CA LYS A 302 -23.99 -7.85 4.66
C LYS A 302 -23.17 -8.67 3.67
N GLY A 303 -22.00 -8.19 3.26
CA GLY A 303 -21.12 -8.94 2.38
C GLY A 303 -21.66 -9.14 0.96
N ARG A 304 -22.40 -8.17 0.41
CA ARG A 304 -22.91 -8.22 -0.98
C ARG A 304 -22.52 -7.04 -1.85
N ILE A 305 -21.80 -6.06 -1.31
CA ILE A 305 -21.24 -4.94 -2.06
C ILE A 305 -19.74 -4.87 -1.76
N ALA A 306 -18.91 -4.84 -2.81
CA ALA A 306 -17.46 -4.68 -2.69
C ALA A 306 -16.95 -3.45 -3.47
N LEU A 307 -15.94 -2.77 -2.95
CA LEU A 307 -15.18 -1.72 -3.61
C LEU A 307 -14.03 -2.33 -4.42
N LEU A 308 -13.71 -1.74 -5.58
CA LEU A 308 -12.66 -2.24 -6.48
C LEU A 308 -11.85 -1.08 -7.08
N GLY A 309 -10.52 -1.25 -7.21
CA GLY A 309 -9.65 -0.24 -7.78
C GLY A 309 -9.66 1.09 -7.01
N ASP A 310 -9.63 2.22 -7.71
CA ASP A 310 -9.64 3.58 -7.14
C ASP A 310 -10.84 3.88 -6.20
N ALA A 311 -11.90 3.07 -6.22
CA ALA A 311 -12.99 3.15 -5.24
C ALA A 311 -12.53 2.70 -3.84
N ALA A 312 -11.67 1.68 -3.78
CA ALA A 312 -11.11 1.08 -2.57
C ALA A 312 -9.72 1.63 -2.20
N HIS A 313 -8.87 1.88 -3.20
CA HIS A 313 -7.44 2.16 -3.01
C HIS A 313 -6.88 3.02 -4.16
N PRO A 314 -6.97 4.35 -4.09
CA PRO A 314 -6.34 5.23 -5.07
C PRO A 314 -4.81 5.27 -4.90
N PHE A 315 -4.08 5.28 -6.01
CA PHE A 315 -2.60 5.26 -6.02
C PHE A 315 -2.03 6.60 -6.45
N LEU A 316 -0.86 6.96 -5.90
CA LEU A 316 -0.01 7.98 -6.53
C LEU A 316 0.51 7.44 -7.89
N PRO A 317 0.48 8.23 -8.98
CA PRO A 317 0.91 7.78 -10.31
C PRO A 317 2.36 7.29 -10.38
N THR A 318 3.23 7.77 -9.49
CA THR A 318 4.62 7.32 -9.32
C THR A 318 4.76 5.83 -8.98
N SER A 319 3.68 5.16 -8.54
CA SER A 319 3.65 3.70 -8.38
C SER A 319 3.63 2.92 -9.71
N ALA A 320 3.14 3.55 -10.79
CA ALA A 320 2.77 2.89 -12.05
C ALA A 320 1.94 1.59 -11.87
N GLN A 321 1.12 1.51 -10.82
CA GLN A 321 0.41 0.28 -10.44
C GLN A 321 -1.09 0.40 -10.19
N GLY A 322 -1.67 1.59 -9.94
CA GLY A 322 -3.10 1.70 -9.57
C GLY A 322 -4.07 0.98 -10.52
N ALA A 323 -3.96 1.24 -11.83
CA ALA A 323 -4.78 0.55 -12.82
C ALA A 323 -4.50 -0.96 -12.91
N THR A 324 -3.25 -1.38 -12.71
CA THR A 324 -2.87 -2.81 -12.67
C THR A 324 -3.44 -3.51 -11.44
N GLN A 325 -3.43 -2.87 -10.26
CA GLN A 325 -4.02 -3.42 -9.05
C GLN A 325 -5.55 -3.53 -9.16
N ALA A 326 -6.21 -2.54 -9.77
CA ALA A 326 -7.64 -2.63 -10.12
C ALA A 326 -7.97 -3.81 -11.07
N MET A 327 -7.04 -4.21 -11.94
CA MET A 327 -7.19 -5.40 -12.77
C MET A 327 -7.00 -6.70 -11.97
N GLU A 328 -5.96 -6.77 -11.12
CA GLU A 328 -5.75 -7.90 -10.21
C GLU A 328 -6.97 -8.13 -9.30
N ASP A 329 -7.65 -7.07 -8.85
CA ASP A 329 -8.89 -7.17 -8.08
C ASP A 329 -10.01 -7.86 -8.88
N GLY A 330 -10.20 -7.44 -10.15
CA GLY A 330 -11.26 -7.95 -11.03
C GLY A 330 -11.09 -9.43 -11.35
N VAL A 331 -9.84 -9.89 -11.50
CA VAL A 331 -9.48 -11.31 -11.58
C VAL A 331 -9.83 -12.02 -10.26
N THR A 332 -9.32 -11.52 -9.13
CA THR A 332 -9.45 -12.21 -7.85
C THR A 332 -10.91 -12.30 -7.39
N ILE A 333 -11.73 -11.28 -7.57
CA ILE A 333 -13.15 -11.31 -7.17
C ILE A 333 -13.95 -12.32 -8.00
N ALA A 334 -13.68 -12.43 -9.31
CA ALA A 334 -14.32 -13.42 -10.18
C ALA A 334 -13.95 -14.86 -9.77
N VAL A 335 -12.67 -15.13 -9.46
CA VAL A 335 -12.24 -16.42 -8.91
C VAL A 335 -12.97 -16.74 -7.60
N CYS A 336 -12.99 -15.79 -6.66
CA CYS A 336 -13.61 -15.99 -5.35
C CYS A 336 -15.12 -16.25 -5.43
N LEU A 337 -15.84 -15.53 -6.30
CA LEU A 337 -17.28 -15.72 -6.52
C LEU A 337 -17.58 -17.13 -7.08
N LYS A 338 -16.80 -17.59 -8.07
CA LYS A 338 -16.93 -18.95 -8.61
C LYS A 338 -16.61 -20.01 -7.58
N ARG A 339 -15.54 -19.84 -6.79
CA ARG A 339 -15.07 -20.81 -5.79
C ARG A 339 -16.00 -20.94 -4.59
N ALA A 340 -16.54 -19.83 -4.09
CA ALA A 340 -17.53 -19.85 -3.01
C ALA A 340 -18.92 -20.34 -3.47
N GLY A 341 -19.27 -20.07 -4.74
CA GLY A 341 -20.58 -20.34 -5.30
C GLY A 341 -21.68 -19.40 -4.80
N LYS A 342 -22.85 -19.45 -5.46
CA LYS A 342 -24.00 -18.55 -5.18
C LYS A 342 -24.47 -18.60 -3.72
N GLY A 343 -24.29 -19.73 -3.04
CA GLY A 343 -24.67 -19.89 -1.63
C GLY A 343 -23.79 -19.15 -0.63
N ASN A 344 -22.63 -18.61 -1.02
CA ASN A 344 -21.67 -17.98 -0.10
C ASN A 344 -21.01 -16.71 -0.69
N ILE A 345 -21.83 -15.79 -1.22
CA ILE A 345 -21.37 -14.47 -1.68
C ILE A 345 -20.58 -13.68 -0.60
N PRO A 346 -21.01 -13.63 0.68
CA PRO A 346 -20.23 -12.94 1.71
C PRO A 346 -18.84 -13.53 1.93
N GLY A 347 -18.72 -14.87 1.90
CA GLY A 347 -17.44 -15.57 1.95
C GLY A 347 -16.56 -15.26 0.74
N ALA A 348 -17.13 -15.18 -0.47
CA ALA A 348 -16.40 -14.78 -1.67
C ALA A 348 -15.77 -13.39 -1.54
N LEU A 349 -16.55 -12.40 -1.12
CA LEU A 349 -16.05 -11.02 -0.98
C LEU A 349 -14.98 -10.93 0.11
N LYS A 350 -15.19 -11.60 1.24
CA LYS A 350 -14.23 -11.63 2.35
C LYS A 350 -12.92 -12.32 1.96
N ALA A 351 -12.97 -13.45 1.24
CA ALA A 351 -11.79 -14.09 0.69
C ALA A 351 -11.05 -13.18 -0.30
N HIS A 352 -11.78 -12.50 -1.20
CA HIS A 352 -11.21 -11.51 -2.12
C HIS A 352 -10.47 -10.39 -1.37
N GLN A 353 -11.08 -9.76 -0.36
CA GLN A 353 -10.40 -8.74 0.45
C GLN A 353 -9.17 -9.31 1.15
N ASN A 354 -9.27 -10.47 1.80
CA ASN A 354 -8.14 -11.10 2.50
C ASN A 354 -6.95 -11.37 1.56
N LEU A 355 -7.19 -11.83 0.32
CA LEU A 355 -6.15 -12.09 -0.69
C LEU A 355 -5.51 -10.81 -1.26
N ARG A 356 -6.23 -9.69 -1.25
CA ARG A 356 -5.83 -8.45 -1.94
C ARG A 356 -5.28 -7.37 -1.02
N TYR A 357 -5.82 -7.25 0.20
CA TYR A 357 -5.67 -6.07 1.05
C TYR A 357 -4.21 -5.70 1.34
N GLU A 358 -3.44 -6.63 1.94
CA GLU A 358 -2.04 -6.35 2.28
C GLU A 358 -1.13 -6.20 1.05
N ARG A 359 -1.44 -6.91 -0.06
CA ARG A 359 -0.73 -6.74 -1.32
C ARG A 359 -0.94 -5.33 -1.88
N VAL A 360 -2.20 -4.91 -2.04
CA VAL A 360 -2.54 -3.56 -2.50
C VAL A 360 -1.91 -2.50 -1.61
N ARG A 361 -2.02 -2.63 -0.29
CA ARG A 361 -1.43 -1.73 0.70
C ARG A 361 0.09 -1.64 0.60
N ALA A 362 0.78 -2.75 0.33
CA ALA A 362 2.22 -2.77 0.10
C ALA A 362 2.58 -2.07 -1.22
N VAL A 363 1.85 -2.34 -2.31
CA VAL A 363 2.09 -1.71 -3.62
C VAL A 363 1.73 -0.21 -3.58
N GLN A 364 0.73 0.23 -2.81
CA GLN A 364 0.32 1.64 -2.72
C GLN A 364 1.48 2.53 -2.20
N LYS A 365 2.20 2.03 -1.19
CA LYS A 365 3.38 2.69 -0.60
C LYS A 365 4.54 2.86 -1.58
N THR A 366 4.65 2.04 -2.63
CA THR A 366 5.75 2.19 -3.60
C THR A 366 5.65 3.51 -4.37
N GLY A 367 4.45 4.10 -4.49
CA GLY A 367 4.27 5.43 -5.08
C GLY A 367 4.97 6.52 -4.28
N GLU A 368 4.87 6.49 -2.95
CA GLU A 368 5.57 7.43 -2.07
C GLU A 368 7.09 7.17 -2.11
N SER A 369 7.52 5.91 -1.96
CA SER A 369 8.94 5.55 -2.00
C SER A 369 9.62 5.92 -3.32
N THR A 370 8.93 5.73 -4.46
CA THR A 370 9.48 6.06 -5.79
C THR A 370 9.49 7.57 -6.04
N ARG A 371 8.46 8.30 -5.58
CA ARG A 371 8.48 9.76 -5.58
C ARG A 371 9.67 10.28 -4.78
N ASP A 372 9.83 9.80 -3.54
CA ASP A 372 10.87 10.27 -2.64
C ASP A 372 12.29 9.90 -3.12
N LEU A 373 12.46 8.74 -3.75
CA LEU A 373 13.71 8.34 -4.41
C LEU A 373 14.21 9.41 -5.40
N TRP A 374 13.31 9.89 -6.24
CA TRP A 374 13.58 10.91 -7.25
C TRP A 374 13.65 12.31 -6.66
N HIS A 375 12.62 12.71 -5.91
CA HIS A 375 12.47 14.06 -5.35
C HIS A 375 13.51 14.40 -4.28
N LYS A 376 14.20 13.40 -3.71
CA LYS A 376 15.25 13.56 -2.69
C LYS A 376 16.53 12.82 -3.10
N THR A 377 16.80 12.72 -4.40
CA THR A 377 17.99 12.03 -4.94
C THR A 377 19.29 12.60 -4.34
N ASP A 378 20.08 11.72 -3.72
CA ASP A 378 21.48 11.97 -3.38
C ASP A 378 22.33 11.86 -4.66
N TRP A 379 22.70 13.00 -5.24
CA TRP A 379 23.50 13.06 -6.47
C TRP A 379 24.94 12.54 -6.30
N GLU A 380 25.51 12.60 -5.10
CA GLU A 380 26.83 12.05 -4.81
C GLU A 380 26.80 10.52 -4.72
N LYS A 381 25.67 9.95 -4.29
CA LYS A 381 25.39 8.51 -4.43
C LYS A 381 25.11 8.15 -5.88
N ALA A 382 24.22 8.86 -6.58
CA ALA A 382 23.86 8.58 -7.97
C ALA A 382 25.07 8.61 -8.93
N LYS A 383 26.05 9.48 -8.68
CA LYS A 383 27.31 9.54 -9.43
C LYS A 383 28.21 8.30 -9.24
N LYS A 384 28.12 7.63 -8.09
CA LYS A 384 28.90 6.41 -7.76
C LYS A 384 28.16 5.13 -8.14
N ASP A 385 26.85 5.15 -7.98
CA ASP A 385 25.92 4.09 -8.38
C ASP A 385 24.73 4.70 -9.12
N PRO A 386 24.82 4.84 -10.46
CA PRO A 386 23.72 5.35 -11.27
C PRO A 386 22.44 4.51 -11.21
N SER A 387 22.53 3.23 -10.84
CA SER A 387 21.33 2.39 -10.73
C SER A 387 20.41 2.82 -9.59
N SER A 388 20.94 3.56 -8.61
CA SER A 388 20.20 4.03 -7.43
C SER A 388 19.08 5.03 -7.72
N ILE A 389 19.02 5.62 -8.92
CA ILE A 389 17.89 6.47 -9.38
C ILE A 389 16.96 5.76 -10.38
N GLY A 390 17.23 4.49 -10.68
CA GLY A 390 16.41 3.68 -11.58
C GLY A 390 14.98 3.50 -11.08
N PHE A 391 14.01 3.49 -11.99
CA PHE A 391 12.61 3.20 -11.62
C PHE A 391 12.51 1.77 -11.05
N PRO A 392 11.97 1.57 -9.82
CA PRO A 392 11.86 0.24 -9.22
C PRO A 392 11.05 -0.72 -10.10
N ARG A 393 11.50 -1.98 -10.16
CA ARG A 393 10.81 -3.08 -10.87
C ARG A 393 10.92 -4.33 -10.03
N GLU A 394 10.04 -4.47 -9.07
CA GLU A 394 10.13 -5.52 -8.06
C GLU A 394 9.39 -6.78 -8.54
N ASP A 395 10.07 -7.93 -8.53
CA ASP A 395 9.56 -9.18 -9.11
C ASP A 395 8.30 -9.69 -8.38
N TRP A 396 8.18 -9.46 -7.07
CA TRP A 396 6.98 -9.80 -6.31
C TRP A 396 5.75 -8.98 -6.74
N ILE A 397 5.95 -7.81 -7.37
CA ILE A 397 4.87 -7.03 -7.97
C ILE A 397 4.60 -7.55 -9.38
N HIS A 398 5.60 -7.49 -10.27
CA HIS A 398 5.42 -7.67 -11.71
C HIS A 398 5.36 -9.12 -12.19
N GLY A 399 5.92 -10.07 -11.44
CA GLY A 399 5.85 -11.50 -11.74
C GLY A 399 4.55 -12.15 -11.27
N PHE A 400 3.83 -11.50 -10.34
CA PHE A 400 2.64 -12.02 -9.67
C PHE A 400 1.52 -12.41 -10.63
N ASP A 401 0.79 -13.45 -10.25
CA ASP A 401 -0.35 -13.97 -10.97
C ASP A 401 -1.58 -14.01 -10.06
N ALA A 402 -2.46 -13.02 -10.21
CA ALA A 402 -3.63 -12.86 -9.36
C ALA A 402 -4.67 -13.98 -9.51
N GLU A 403 -4.69 -14.68 -10.65
CA GLU A 403 -5.64 -15.77 -10.92
C GLU A 403 -5.15 -17.06 -10.27
N GLN A 404 -3.88 -17.42 -10.51
CA GLN A 404 -3.24 -18.57 -9.88
C GLN A 404 -3.23 -18.40 -8.36
N TYR A 405 -2.80 -17.24 -7.85
CA TYR A 405 -2.76 -16.98 -6.41
C TYR A 405 -4.14 -17.10 -5.76
N ALA A 406 -5.19 -16.59 -6.41
CA ALA A 406 -6.55 -16.71 -5.91
C ALA A 406 -7.05 -18.16 -5.91
N GLU A 407 -6.84 -18.93 -6.98
CA GLU A 407 -7.24 -20.33 -7.04
C GLU A 407 -6.47 -21.20 -6.01
N GLU A 408 -5.18 -20.93 -5.78
CA GLU A 408 -4.37 -21.68 -4.81
C GLU A 408 -4.70 -21.35 -3.35
N ASN A 409 -5.01 -20.08 -3.04
CA ASN A 409 -5.12 -19.59 -1.65
C ASN A 409 -6.56 -19.32 -1.18
N PHE A 410 -7.58 -19.55 -2.02
CA PHE A 410 -8.98 -19.28 -1.70
C PHE A 410 -9.45 -19.97 -0.39
N GLU A 411 -9.15 -21.26 -0.20
CA GLU A 411 -9.62 -21.99 1.00
C GLU A 411 -9.00 -21.43 2.30
N THR A 412 -7.73 -20.98 2.25
CA THR A 412 -7.07 -20.32 3.38
C THR A 412 -7.72 -18.98 3.68
N ALA A 413 -7.91 -18.15 2.65
CA ALA A 413 -8.53 -16.83 2.77
C ALA A 413 -10.00 -16.90 3.22
N LEU A 414 -10.70 -18.00 2.93
CA LEU A 414 -12.04 -18.32 3.44
C LEU A 414 -11.98 -18.92 4.87
N GLY A 415 -10.95 -19.70 5.20
CA GLY A 415 -10.75 -20.27 6.53
C GLY A 415 -10.52 -19.21 7.62
N ASP A 416 -9.83 -18.12 7.29
CA ASP A 416 -9.67 -16.94 8.16
C ASP A 416 -11.01 -16.26 8.51
N VAL A 417 -12.11 -16.59 7.83
CA VAL A 417 -13.47 -16.12 8.17
C VAL A 417 -14.06 -16.89 9.35
N ALA A 418 -13.66 -18.15 9.56
CA ALA A 418 -14.13 -18.97 10.68
C ALA A 418 -13.44 -18.64 12.01
N THR A 419 -12.23 -18.09 11.97
CA THR A 419 -11.44 -17.73 13.17
C THR A 419 -11.62 -16.29 13.62
N GLN A 420 -12.10 -15.39 12.76
CA GLN A 420 -12.30 -13.96 13.06
C GLN A 420 -13.60 -13.62 13.82
N GLN A 421 -14.39 -14.61 14.27
CA GLN A 421 -15.59 -14.36 15.09
C GLN A 421 -15.29 -14.04 16.58
N ASP A 422 -14.02 -13.97 16.98
CA ASP A 422 -13.58 -13.61 18.33
C ASP A 422 -12.75 -12.31 18.31
N PRO A 423 -13.35 -11.14 18.63
CA PRO A 423 -12.68 -9.84 18.57
C PRO A 423 -11.45 -9.70 19.49
N GLU A 424 -11.33 -10.53 20.53
CA GLU A 424 -10.25 -10.42 21.52
C GLU A 424 -8.96 -11.14 21.09
N ARG A 425 -8.98 -11.97 20.04
CA ARG A 425 -7.79 -12.74 19.61
C ARG A 425 -6.84 -12.00 18.65
N ASN A 426 -7.30 -10.97 17.92
CA ASN A 426 -6.50 -10.32 16.88
C ASN A 426 -5.44 -9.32 17.37
N VAL A 427 -5.13 -9.28 18.68
CA VAL A 427 -4.02 -8.47 19.25
C VAL A 427 -2.76 -9.32 19.52
N LEU A 428 -2.85 -10.65 19.45
CA LEU A 428 -1.73 -11.57 19.75
C LEU A 428 -1.54 -12.60 18.63
N GLY A 429 -1.05 -12.14 17.47
CA GLY A 429 -1.00 -13.00 16.26
C GLY A 429 0.14 -12.77 15.25
N GLN A 430 1.00 -11.75 15.39
CA GLN A 430 2.20 -11.59 14.55
C GLN A 430 3.36 -10.93 15.32
N GLU A 431 4.18 -11.74 16.00
CA GLU A 431 5.50 -11.29 16.42
C GLU A 431 6.46 -11.29 15.22
N GLN A 432 6.69 -10.11 14.62
CA GLN A 432 7.95 -9.89 13.90
C GLN A 432 9.10 -9.82 14.91
N PRO A 433 10.32 -10.32 14.58
CA PRO A 433 11.44 -10.30 15.50
C PRO A 433 11.92 -8.87 15.77
N VAL A 434 11.47 -8.30 16.88
CA VAL A 434 11.96 -7.00 17.38
C VAL A 434 13.40 -7.18 17.86
N VAL A 435 14.36 -6.63 17.09
CA VAL A 435 15.78 -6.60 17.45
C VAL A 435 15.98 -5.64 18.64
N THR A 436 15.78 -6.18 19.85
CA THR A 436 15.92 -5.42 21.10
C THR A 436 17.40 -5.37 21.50
N LYS A 437 18.09 -4.27 21.15
CA LYS A 437 19.45 -4.01 21.64
C LYS A 437 19.40 -3.59 23.12
N ILE A 438 19.66 -4.54 24.02
CA ILE A 438 19.77 -4.27 25.46
C ILE A 438 21.21 -3.85 25.78
N ALA A 439 21.41 -2.58 26.15
CA ALA A 439 22.67 -2.10 26.70
C ALA A 439 22.69 -2.29 28.23
N LEU A 440 23.46 -3.26 28.73
CA LEU A 440 23.66 -3.47 30.17
C LEU A 440 24.90 -2.70 30.64
N LEU A 441 24.68 -1.63 31.42
CA LEU A 441 25.74 -0.96 32.17
C LEU A 441 25.92 -1.66 33.52
N ALA A 442 26.97 -2.46 33.64
CA ALA A 442 27.40 -3.00 34.93
C ALA A 442 28.19 -1.94 35.72
N PRO A 443 27.96 -1.79 37.04
CA PRO A 443 28.74 -0.89 37.87
C PRO A 443 30.11 -1.52 38.19
N ALA A 444 31.15 -1.13 37.45
CA ALA A 444 32.53 -1.40 37.81
C ALA A 444 33.12 -0.22 38.58
N THR A 445 33.66 -0.49 39.78
CA THR A 445 34.52 0.46 40.49
C THR A 445 35.82 0.63 39.69
N SER A 446 36.03 1.85 39.16
CA SER A 446 37.14 2.27 38.28
C SER A 446 37.10 1.73 36.84
N GLY A 447 37.12 2.65 35.85
CA GLY A 447 37.20 2.35 34.42
C GLY A 447 35.84 2.15 33.72
N ARG A 448 35.54 2.99 32.71
CA ARG A 448 34.38 2.77 31.82
C ARG A 448 34.72 1.71 30.77
N GLN A 449 33.99 0.60 30.76
CA GLN A 449 33.86 -0.30 29.61
C GLN A 449 32.38 -0.51 29.29
N THR A 450 32.03 -0.48 28.01
CA THR A 450 30.68 -0.77 27.52
C THR A 450 30.74 -2.08 26.74
N CYS A 451 29.96 -3.08 27.14
CA CYS A 451 29.85 -4.34 26.40
C CYS A 451 28.54 -4.38 25.60
N ILE A 452 28.62 -4.83 24.35
CA ILE A 452 27.46 -5.13 23.52
C ILE A 452 27.40 -6.64 23.34
N VAL A 453 26.24 -7.23 23.69
CA VAL A 453 25.97 -8.65 23.53
C VAL A 453 24.79 -8.82 22.58
N ASP A 454 24.96 -9.65 21.56
CA ASP A 454 23.90 -10.00 20.61
C ASP A 454 23.29 -11.35 21.02
N LEU A 455 21.96 -11.38 21.15
CA LEU A 455 21.18 -12.56 21.55
C LEU A 455 20.17 -12.87 20.45
N GLN A 456 20.31 -14.04 19.84
CA GLN A 456 19.43 -14.52 18.78
C GLN A 456 18.76 -15.83 19.21
N SER A 457 17.45 -15.91 19.01
CA SER A 457 16.69 -17.16 19.11
C SER A 457 16.94 -18.01 17.86
N ILE A 458 16.99 -19.33 18.04
CA ILE A 458 17.17 -20.28 16.93
C ILE A 458 15.77 -20.71 16.44
N PRO A 459 15.41 -20.47 15.17
CA PRO A 459 14.13 -20.92 14.63
C PRO A 459 13.99 -22.45 14.71
N GLY A 460 12.89 -22.93 15.31
CA GLY A 460 12.52 -24.36 15.32
C GLY A 460 12.87 -25.17 16.57
N SER A 461 13.38 -24.58 17.66
CA SER A 461 13.58 -25.31 18.92
C SER A 461 12.41 -25.15 19.91
N ASN A 462 11.76 -26.27 20.27
CA ASN A 462 10.65 -26.29 21.25
C ASN A 462 11.10 -26.22 22.72
N ARG A 463 12.34 -25.79 22.98
CA ARG A 463 12.91 -25.51 24.31
C ARG A 463 13.86 -24.33 24.16
N GLY A 464 13.60 -23.23 24.86
CA GLY A 464 14.24 -21.93 24.64
C GLY A 464 15.74 -21.88 24.98
N GLU A 465 16.57 -22.37 24.07
CA GLU A 465 18.02 -22.19 24.10
C GLU A 465 18.42 -20.91 23.34
N MET A 466 19.29 -20.09 23.94
CA MET A 466 19.83 -18.87 23.34
C MET A 466 21.32 -19.03 23.05
N LYS A 467 21.77 -18.56 21.88
CA LYS A 467 23.21 -18.41 21.58
C LYS A 467 23.66 -16.98 21.85
N CYS A 468 24.74 -16.85 22.61
CA CYS A 468 25.39 -15.58 22.93
C CYS A 468 26.67 -15.44 22.08
N LYS A 469 26.83 -14.31 21.37
CA LYS A 469 28.03 -14.03 20.56
C LYS A 469 28.66 -12.70 20.97
N TRP A 470 29.96 -12.72 21.28
CA TRP A 470 30.71 -11.54 21.68
C TRP A 470 31.09 -10.68 20.46
N ILE A 471 30.88 -9.36 20.56
CA ILE A 471 31.15 -8.40 19.47
C ILE A 471 31.97 -7.20 20.00
N GLN A 472 33.28 -7.43 20.18
CA GLN A 472 34.35 -6.45 20.44
C GLN A 472 34.30 -5.55 21.69
N SER A 473 35.49 -5.12 22.13
CA SER A 473 35.71 -4.03 23.08
C SER A 473 36.71 -3.03 22.50
N THR A 474 36.50 -1.74 22.75
CA THR A 474 37.44 -0.67 22.37
C THR A 474 38.20 -0.16 23.59
N THR A 475 39.53 -0.24 23.53
CA THR A 475 40.42 0.50 24.45
C THR A 475 41.65 0.96 23.68
N CYS A 476 42.07 2.20 23.89
CA CYS A 476 43.29 2.75 23.30
C CYS A 476 44.28 3.09 24.43
N LEU A 477 45.37 2.33 24.52
CA LEU A 477 46.69 2.81 24.95
C LEU A 477 47.75 1.70 24.82
N SER A 478 48.93 2.11 24.39
CA SER A 478 50.14 1.29 24.31
C SER A 478 50.83 1.14 25.67
N LEU A 479 51.27 -0.07 26.03
CA LEU A 479 52.59 -0.39 26.62
C LEU A 479 52.68 -1.87 27.10
N VAL A 480 53.45 -2.66 26.34
CA VAL A 480 54.50 -3.59 26.80
C VAL A 480 54.19 -4.71 27.84
N ASN A 481 54.40 -5.96 27.36
CA ASN A 481 54.82 -7.21 28.01
C ASN A 481 53.84 -8.15 28.78
N ASP A 482 53.66 -9.32 28.16
CA ASP A 482 53.76 -10.70 28.67
C ASP A 482 52.93 -11.27 29.84
N VAL A 483 52.12 -12.28 29.46
CA VAL A 483 51.99 -13.63 30.07
C VAL A 483 51.41 -13.77 31.49
N SER A 484 50.17 -14.29 31.59
CA SER A 484 49.84 -15.56 32.32
C SER A 484 48.32 -15.82 32.43
N LEU A 485 47.92 -17.11 32.40
CA LEU A 485 46.54 -17.61 32.59
C LEU A 485 46.24 -17.97 34.05
N VAL A 486 45.05 -17.60 34.57
CA VAL A 486 44.42 -18.21 35.77
C VAL A 486 42.88 -18.27 35.55
N PRO A 487 42.15 -19.36 35.93
CA PRO A 487 40.84 -19.67 35.33
C PRO A 487 39.59 -19.17 36.10
N VAL A 488 38.49 -19.06 35.34
CA VAL A 488 37.15 -18.70 35.82
C VAL A 488 36.44 -19.90 36.45
N GLN A 489 36.20 -19.88 37.76
CA GLN A 489 35.29 -20.87 38.39
C GLN A 489 34.47 -20.39 39.61
N ALA A 490 34.65 -19.14 40.09
CA ALA A 490 33.97 -18.64 41.29
C ALA A 490 32.74 -17.74 41.05
N MET A 491 32.54 -17.19 39.85
CA MET A 491 31.43 -16.25 39.55
C MET A 491 30.14 -16.91 39.03
N LEU A 492 30.18 -18.16 38.59
CA LEU A 492 29.04 -18.85 37.96
C LEU A 492 27.99 -19.36 38.95
N SER A 493 28.35 -19.58 40.21
CA SER A 493 27.44 -20.13 41.24
C SER A 493 26.40 -19.13 41.74
N SER A 494 26.78 -17.86 41.90
CA SER A 494 25.90 -16.82 42.46
C SER A 494 24.82 -16.32 41.47
N PHE A 495 25.10 -16.35 40.16
CA PHE A 495 24.18 -15.83 39.14
C PHE A 495 23.06 -16.83 38.81
N LEU A 496 23.38 -18.13 38.78
CA LEU A 496 22.41 -19.20 38.49
C LEU A 496 21.38 -19.39 39.61
N PHE A 497 21.76 -19.13 40.87
CA PHE A 497 20.85 -19.25 42.02
C PHE A 497 19.72 -18.20 41.99
N SER A 498 20.03 -16.97 41.59
CA SER A 498 19.05 -15.87 41.46
C SER A 498 18.05 -16.10 40.31
N LEU A 499 18.50 -16.68 39.19
CA LEU A 499 17.62 -17.01 38.07
C LEU A 499 16.63 -18.15 38.41
N ALA A 500 17.08 -19.13 39.18
CA ALA A 500 16.26 -20.26 39.62
C ALA A 500 15.10 -19.82 40.53
N LEU A 501 15.34 -18.89 41.45
CA LEU A 501 14.31 -18.31 42.33
C LEU A 501 13.24 -17.53 41.53
N PHE A 502 13.64 -16.77 40.52
CA PHE A 502 12.70 -16.03 39.65
C PHE A 502 11.83 -16.99 38.80
N ALA A 503 12.43 -18.06 38.26
CA ALA A 503 11.72 -19.10 37.52
C ALA A 503 10.81 -19.97 38.41
N PHE A 504 11.11 -20.10 39.71
CA PHE A 504 10.27 -20.81 40.67
C PHE A 504 9.05 -19.96 41.07
N TRP A 505 9.23 -18.65 41.29
CA TRP A 505 8.13 -17.73 41.62
C TRP A 505 7.07 -17.65 40.51
N LEU A 506 7.48 -17.66 39.24
CA LEU A 506 6.59 -17.72 38.07
C LEU A 506 5.84 -19.06 37.89
N ARG A 507 6.16 -20.10 38.66
CA ARG A 507 5.55 -21.44 38.54
C ARG A 507 4.52 -21.80 39.62
N SER A 508 4.28 -20.94 40.62
CA SER A 508 3.52 -21.31 41.83
C SER A 508 2.18 -20.60 42.05
N SER A 509 1.66 -19.87 41.06
CA SER A 509 0.31 -19.29 41.11
C SER A 509 -0.72 -20.18 40.40
N VAL A 510 -1.16 -21.24 41.08
CA VAL A 510 -2.27 -22.10 40.65
C VAL A 510 -3.48 -21.88 41.56
N VAL A 511 -4.57 -21.36 40.99
CA VAL A 511 -5.92 -21.53 41.54
C VAL A 511 -6.83 -21.89 40.38
N SER A 512 -7.40 -23.08 40.43
CA SER A 512 -8.29 -23.60 39.39
C SER A 512 -9.55 -24.19 40.01
N VAL A 513 -10.71 -23.77 39.49
CA VAL A 513 -12.04 -24.41 39.61
C VAL A 513 -12.64 -24.56 41.02
N LEU A 514 -13.76 -23.86 41.26
CA LEU A 514 -14.95 -24.45 41.90
C LEU A 514 -16.24 -23.62 41.68
N PHE A 515 -17.34 -24.36 41.51
CA PHE A 515 -18.76 -23.97 41.40
C PHE A 515 -19.33 -23.42 40.08
N SER A 516 -20.10 -24.32 39.45
CA SER A 516 -21.25 -24.03 38.58
C SER A 516 -22.52 -23.82 39.44
N LEU A 517 -23.59 -23.32 38.80
CA LEU A 517 -24.96 -23.14 39.31
C LEU A 517 -25.18 -22.02 40.35
N ILE A 518 -25.76 -20.90 39.89
CA ILE A 518 -27.04 -20.36 40.41
C ILE A 518 -27.78 -19.68 39.24
N SER A 519 -29.10 -19.84 39.24
CA SER A 519 -30.00 -19.33 38.19
C SER A 519 -30.46 -17.89 38.45
N GLU A 520 -30.91 -17.23 37.38
CA GLU A 520 -31.97 -16.21 37.35
C GLU A 520 -31.70 -14.76 37.83
N ARG A 521 -32.21 -13.83 37.00
CA ARG A 521 -32.64 -12.43 37.28
C ARG A 521 -31.63 -11.27 37.27
N SER A 522 -31.52 -10.68 36.07
CA SER A 522 -31.65 -9.21 35.84
C SER A 522 -30.48 -8.30 36.28
N PRO A 523 -30.43 -7.00 35.91
CA PRO A 523 -29.27 -6.51 35.15
C PRO A 523 -28.56 -5.29 35.74
N ARG A 524 -27.23 -5.35 35.90
CA ARG A 524 -26.33 -4.19 35.96
C ARG A 524 -24.87 -4.60 35.72
N ARG A 525 -24.10 -3.71 35.08
CA ARG A 525 -22.66 -3.90 34.78
C ARG A 525 -21.83 -3.94 36.07
N PRO A 526 -20.86 -4.85 36.23
CA PRO A 526 -19.82 -4.72 37.24
C PRO A 526 -18.68 -3.83 36.71
N THR A 527 -18.38 -2.75 37.43
CA THR A 527 -17.20 -1.90 37.18
C THR A 527 -15.98 -2.49 37.90
N LEU A 528 -14.89 -2.74 37.18
CA LEU A 528 -13.61 -3.16 37.79
C LEU A 528 -12.76 -1.92 38.11
N ILE A 529 -12.27 -1.83 39.35
CA ILE A 529 -11.38 -0.75 39.82
C ILE A 529 -10.01 -1.36 40.09
N ILE A 530 -8.96 -0.79 39.51
CA ILE A 530 -7.56 -1.18 39.74
C ILE A 530 -6.79 0.05 40.26
N PRO A 531 -6.25 0.03 41.49
CA PRO A 531 -5.52 1.17 42.05
C PRO A 531 -4.05 1.17 41.62
N ILE A 532 -3.55 2.33 41.17
CA ILE A 532 -2.13 2.56 40.90
C ILE A 532 -1.57 3.44 42.03
N PHE A 533 -0.62 2.91 42.81
CA PHE A 533 0.16 3.70 43.77
C PHE A 533 1.45 4.21 43.10
N GLY A 534 1.64 5.53 43.11
CA GLY A 534 2.89 6.18 42.71
C GLY A 534 3.40 7.11 43.82
N PHE A 535 4.70 7.11 44.07
CA PHE A 535 5.34 8.02 45.03
C PHE A 535 6.07 9.17 44.31
N ARG A 536 5.98 10.37 44.89
CA ARG A 536 6.55 11.63 44.36
C ARG A 536 8.02 11.81 44.74
N ALA A 537 8.76 12.52 43.89
CA ALA A 537 9.88 13.37 44.30
C ALA A 537 9.46 14.85 44.28
N ILE A 538 10.14 15.69 45.08
CA ILE A 538 9.72 17.06 45.41
C ILE A 538 10.57 18.09 44.65
N SER A 539 9.93 19.13 44.11
CA SER A 539 10.51 20.47 44.01
C SER A 539 9.41 21.52 44.22
N SER A 540 9.77 22.68 44.78
CA SER A 540 8.83 23.58 45.46
C SER A 540 8.96 25.04 45.03
N VAL A 541 7.86 25.67 44.59
CA VAL A 541 7.63 27.13 44.65
C VAL A 541 6.12 27.42 44.82
N LEU A 542 5.77 28.15 45.89
CA LEU A 542 4.68 29.15 46.12
C LEU A 542 3.42 29.16 45.21
N ALA A 543 2.18 29.42 45.69
CA ALA A 543 1.63 29.67 47.03
C ALA A 543 0.06 29.63 47.02
N HIS A 544 -0.58 29.56 48.20
CA HIS A 544 -2.02 29.79 48.50
C HIS A 544 -3.06 28.84 47.81
N ASP A 545 -4.20 28.43 48.40
CA ASP A 545 -4.78 28.67 49.73
C ASP A 545 -5.92 27.65 50.08
N PHE A 546 -6.18 27.39 51.37
CA PHE A 546 -7.33 26.66 52.00
C PHE A 546 -7.68 25.19 51.57
N ALA A 547 -8.46 24.39 52.33
CA ALA A 547 -8.36 23.92 53.74
C ALA A 547 -9.43 22.81 54.02
N HIS A 548 -9.19 21.95 55.02
CA HIS A 548 -10.14 20.96 55.64
C HIS A 548 -10.57 19.73 54.76
N CYS A 549 -10.77 18.50 55.26
CA CYS A 549 -10.94 17.98 56.63
C CYS A 549 -10.35 16.55 56.87
N VAL A 550 -10.31 16.09 58.13
CA VAL A 550 -9.50 14.96 58.70
C VAL A 550 -10.40 14.09 59.62
N PRO A 551 -10.43 12.73 59.56
CA PRO A 551 -9.42 11.76 60.11
C PRO A 551 -9.05 10.62 59.10
N SER A 552 -8.29 9.52 59.36
CA SER A 552 -7.29 8.98 60.34
C SER A 552 -7.56 7.50 60.69
N ILE A 553 -6.55 6.61 60.63
CA ILE A 553 -6.41 5.38 61.45
C ILE A 553 -4.93 4.94 61.44
N THR A 554 -4.47 4.26 62.49
CA THR A 554 -3.06 4.17 62.90
C THR A 554 -2.49 2.74 62.91
N LEU A 555 -1.17 2.67 62.66
CA LEU A 555 -0.15 1.59 62.78
C LEU A 555 -0.43 0.41 63.77
N PRO A 556 0.25 -0.75 63.58
CA PRO A 556 1.58 -0.92 64.20
C PRO A 556 2.69 -1.45 63.28
N LEU A 557 3.93 -1.11 63.63
CA LEU A 557 5.19 -1.61 63.03
C LEU A 557 5.58 -2.99 63.60
N GLY A 558 6.42 -3.72 62.85
CA GLY A 558 7.20 -4.86 63.34
C GLY A 558 8.53 -4.96 62.59
N ASP A 559 9.65 -4.89 63.31
CA ASP A 559 11.00 -4.81 62.75
C ASP A 559 11.55 -6.15 62.23
N ALA A 560 12.18 -6.13 61.05
CA ALA A 560 13.29 -7.01 60.69
C ALA A 560 14.11 -6.41 59.52
N ASN A 561 15.41 -6.19 59.72
CA ASN A 561 16.31 -5.60 58.73
C ASN A 561 16.65 -6.57 57.58
N ALA A 562 16.50 -6.12 56.32
CA ALA A 562 17.21 -6.67 55.16
C ALA A 562 17.44 -5.56 54.11
N HIS A 563 18.65 -5.48 53.57
CA HIS A 563 19.06 -4.37 52.69
C HIS A 563 18.39 -4.41 51.32
N LEU A 564 17.69 -3.32 50.95
CA LEU A 564 17.18 -3.06 49.61
C LEU A 564 18.21 -2.30 48.76
N LEU A 565 18.89 -3.01 47.85
CA LEU A 565 19.62 -2.40 46.73
C LEU A 565 18.62 -2.06 45.62
N GLY A 566 18.21 -0.78 45.55
CA GLY A 566 17.30 -0.29 44.52
C GLY A 566 17.94 -0.23 43.14
N LEU A 567 17.47 -1.09 42.22
CA LEU A 567 17.74 -0.98 40.78
C LEU A 567 16.79 0.05 40.16
N ASN A 568 17.32 1.24 39.85
CA ASN A 568 16.58 2.24 39.05
C ASN A 568 16.62 1.84 37.57
N LEU A 569 15.53 1.25 37.09
CA LEU A 569 15.33 0.92 35.68
C LEU A 569 14.74 2.12 34.93
N PHE A 570 15.54 2.79 34.10
CA PHE A 570 15.04 3.81 33.16
C PHE A 570 14.63 3.16 31.85
N ILE A 571 13.32 3.02 31.62
CA ILE A 571 12.79 2.63 30.31
C ILE A 571 12.53 3.92 29.51
N VAL A 572 13.30 4.14 28.45
CA VAL A 572 13.03 5.20 27.47
C VAL A 572 12.13 4.63 26.38
N VAL A 573 10.84 4.91 26.47
CA VAL A 573 9.87 4.59 25.40
C VAL A 573 9.77 5.82 24.48
N SER A 574 10.40 5.75 23.30
CA SER A 574 10.21 6.75 22.25
C SER A 574 8.93 6.47 21.45
N GLY A 575 7.78 6.82 22.02
CA GLY A 575 6.50 6.85 21.30
C GLY A 575 6.35 8.13 20.48
N LEU A 576 5.79 8.03 19.28
CA LEU A 576 5.32 9.20 18.51
C LEU A 576 4.04 9.76 19.16
N PRO A 577 3.82 11.09 19.15
CA PRO A 577 2.67 11.70 19.79
C PRO A 577 1.44 11.79 18.86
N GLY A 578 0.26 11.45 19.39
CA GLY A 578 -1.03 11.86 18.83
C GLY A 578 -2.04 10.73 18.57
N GLN A 579 -2.97 10.58 19.53
CA GLN A 579 -4.25 9.83 19.51
C GLN A 579 -4.27 8.41 18.93
#